data_AF-Q1IRE1-F1
#
_entry.id   AF-Q1IRE1-F1
#
_cell.length_a   1.000
_cell.length_b   1.000
_cell.length_c   1.000
_cell.angle_alpha   90.00
_cell.angle_beta   90.00
_cell.angle_gamma   90.00
#
_symmetry.space_group_name_H-M   'P 1'
#
loop_
_entity.id
_entity.type
_entity.pdbx_description
1 polymer ?
#
loop_
_entity_poly.entity_id
_entity_poly.type
_entity_poly.pdbx_seq_one_letter_code
_entity_poly.pdbx_strand_id
1 'polypeptide(L)'
;MPTRKPKHQQAHEAVNTPPSRNPVLMRRMYSLLAQLRAEHRGLEATLVGSLMGLLPEDSLTIAHARSLTKTLYTKKSRPELLDLAPLERKSPELSAAAHIAVAAGYALERALHHRPGLVLAFAGEADSLMDARATLTFAATHKLPLVVVVQHNLARLKTGSPSDLTHEILGLGLAGMTVDGSDAMAVYRVAQEAMFRARHDAGPTLIECKTYSKGKVLPRMRPWVQGDALSYMEEQLRARNFWKNNLKK
;
A
#
# COMPACT_ATOMS: atom_id res chain seq x y z
N MET A 1 34.60 13.37 22.15
CA MET A 1 33.90 13.60 20.88
C MET A 1 33.39 12.25 20.36
N PRO A 2 32.09 12.06 20.10
CA PRO A 2 31.61 10.78 19.58
C PRO A 2 32.08 10.64 18.12
N THR A 3 32.96 9.69 17.87
CA THR A 3 33.50 9.37 16.55
C THR A 3 32.39 8.90 15.62
N ARG A 4 32.13 9.64 14.55
CA ARG A 4 31.16 9.27 13.50
C ARG A 4 31.58 7.93 12.89
N LYS A 5 30.73 6.90 12.98
CA LYS A 5 30.99 5.58 12.39
C LYS A 5 31.27 5.68 10.88
N PRO A 6 32.14 4.84 10.29
CA PRO A 6 32.44 4.84 8.86
C PRO A 6 31.20 4.54 7.99
N LYS A 7 31.14 5.11 6.77
CA LYS A 7 29.96 5.07 5.86
C LYS A 7 29.44 3.65 5.56
N HIS A 8 30.32 2.65 5.45
CA HIS A 8 29.91 1.26 5.21
C HIS A 8 29.19 0.64 6.42
N GLN A 9 29.62 0.95 7.65
CA GLN A 9 28.92 0.50 8.87
C GLN A 9 27.57 1.20 9.05
N GLN A 10 27.46 2.48 8.67
CA GLN A 10 26.18 3.21 8.67
C GLN A 10 25.18 2.65 7.64
N ALA A 11 25.67 2.18 6.49
CA ALA A 11 24.84 1.54 5.46
C ALA A 11 24.34 0.16 5.89
N HIS A 12 25.18 -0.66 6.53
CA HIS A 12 24.77 -1.96 7.08
C HIS A 12 23.82 -1.82 8.29
N GLU A 13 24.01 -0.84 9.18
CA GLU A 13 23.05 -0.54 10.26
C GLU A 13 21.70 -0.08 9.70
N ALA A 14 21.67 0.71 8.61
CA ALA A 14 20.44 1.21 8.02
C ALA A 14 19.54 0.12 7.41
N VAL A 15 20.12 -1.00 6.94
CA VAL A 15 19.39 -2.13 6.33
C VAL A 15 18.70 -3.00 7.39
N ASN A 16 19.29 -3.16 8.58
CA ASN A 16 18.74 -3.99 9.66
C ASN A 16 18.00 -3.19 10.76
N THR A 17 17.92 -1.86 10.63
CA THR A 17 17.19 -1.04 11.59
C THR A 17 15.68 -1.25 11.42
N PRO A 18 14.92 -1.57 12.48
CA PRO A 18 13.47 -1.68 12.41
C PRO A 18 12.88 -0.42 11.77
N PRO A 19 11.84 -0.50 10.92
CA PRO A 19 11.32 0.65 10.19
C PRO A 19 10.99 1.85 11.09
N SER A 20 10.44 1.59 12.28
CA SER A 20 10.09 2.62 13.28
C SER A 20 11.28 3.25 14.00
N ARG A 21 12.49 2.76 13.76
CA ARG A 21 13.76 3.31 14.27
C ARG A 21 14.61 3.90 13.15
N ASN A 22 14.12 3.92 11.91
CA ASN A 22 14.84 4.45 10.76
C ASN A 22 14.40 5.91 10.48
N PRO A 23 15.17 6.93 10.91
CA PRO A 23 14.78 8.33 10.73
C PRO A 23 14.78 8.77 9.27
N VAL A 24 15.55 8.13 8.40
CA VAL A 24 15.59 8.46 6.96
C VAL A 24 14.30 8.00 6.31
N LEU A 25 13.88 6.76 6.59
CA LEU A 25 12.63 6.20 6.10
C LEU A 25 11.43 7.04 6.57
N MET A 26 11.29 7.26 7.87
CA MET A 26 10.14 7.97 8.42
C MET A 26 10.03 9.42 7.91
N ARG A 27 11.15 10.14 7.77
CA ARG A 27 11.15 11.48 7.18
C ARG A 27 10.77 11.47 5.71
N ARG A 28 11.27 10.50 4.94
CA ARG A 28 10.89 10.34 3.52
C ARG A 28 9.39 10.07 3.39
N MET A 29 8.84 9.19 4.23
CA MET A 29 7.40 8.93 4.27
C MET A 29 6.63 10.20 4.59
N TYR A 30 7.04 10.98 5.60
CA TYR A 30 6.40 12.27 5.92
C TYR A 30 6.38 13.24 4.73
N SER A 31 7.51 13.40 4.03
CA SER A 31 7.57 14.28 2.86
C SER A 31 6.63 13.82 1.73
N LEU A 32 6.56 12.50 1.48
CA LEU A 32 5.63 11.95 0.49
C LEU A 32 4.17 12.15 0.91
N LEU A 33 3.84 11.92 2.18
CA LEU A 33 2.50 12.19 2.71
C LEU A 33 2.10 13.65 2.49
N ALA A 34 3.02 14.60 2.76
CA ALA A 34 2.76 16.03 2.57
C ALA A 34 2.52 16.38 1.09
N GLN A 35 3.30 15.80 0.17
CA GLN A 35 3.14 16.02 -1.27
C GLN A 35 1.81 15.45 -1.79
N LEU A 36 1.46 14.22 -1.40
CA LEU A 36 0.26 13.55 -1.86
C LEU A 36 -1.04 14.14 -1.28
N ARG A 37 -0.94 14.85 -0.14
CA ARG A 37 -2.09 15.39 0.57
C ARG A 37 -2.94 16.33 -0.25
N ALA A 38 -2.34 17.11 -1.16
CA ALA A 38 -3.05 18.07 -1.98
C ALA A 38 -4.11 17.40 -2.87
N GLU A 39 -3.85 16.17 -3.31
CA GLU A 39 -4.64 15.47 -4.33
C GLU A 39 -5.36 14.23 -3.79
N HIS A 40 -4.83 13.62 -2.74
CA HIS A 40 -5.27 12.30 -2.25
C HIS A 40 -5.55 12.30 -0.74
N ARG A 41 -6.20 13.35 -0.27
CA ARG A 41 -6.44 13.55 1.16
C ARG A 41 -7.19 12.39 1.82
N GLY A 42 -6.59 11.78 2.84
CA GLY A 42 -7.13 10.63 3.58
C GLY A 42 -6.69 9.27 3.03
N LEU A 43 -5.98 9.25 1.92
CA LEU A 43 -5.53 8.05 1.20
C LEU A 43 -3.99 7.94 1.15
N GLU A 44 -3.29 9.01 1.51
CA GLU A 44 -1.84 9.15 1.35
C GLU A 44 -1.07 8.08 2.12
N ALA A 45 -1.52 7.72 3.34
CA ALA A 45 -0.86 6.71 4.16
C ALA A 45 -0.90 5.32 3.52
N THR A 46 -2.04 4.92 2.96
CA THR A 46 -2.16 3.64 2.26
C THR A 46 -1.22 3.54 1.08
N LEU A 47 -1.07 4.64 0.32
CA LEU A 47 -0.19 4.72 -0.84
C LEU A 47 1.28 4.73 -0.44
N VAL A 48 1.68 5.65 0.43
CA VAL A 48 3.06 5.75 0.89
C VAL A 48 3.48 4.45 1.59
N GLY A 49 2.66 3.92 2.49
CA GLY A 49 2.98 2.69 3.20
C GLY A 49 3.14 1.51 2.25
N SER A 50 2.20 1.28 1.33
CA SER A 50 2.23 0.13 0.44
C SER A 50 3.34 0.18 -0.62
N LEU A 51 3.77 1.38 -1.04
CA LEU A 51 4.73 1.52 -2.14
C LEU A 51 6.19 1.59 -1.70
N MET A 52 6.45 2.00 -0.46
CA MET A 52 7.82 2.20 0.04
C MET A 52 8.66 0.92 0.11
N GLY A 53 8.03 -0.25 -0.02
CA GLY A 53 8.68 -1.56 -0.01
C GLY A 53 8.98 -2.21 -1.35
N LEU A 54 8.59 -1.55 -2.46
CA LEU A 54 8.77 -2.11 -3.79
C LEU A 54 10.25 -2.10 -4.22
N LEU A 55 10.63 -3.16 -4.91
CA LEU A 55 11.93 -3.34 -5.56
C LEU A 55 11.84 -2.96 -7.06
N PRO A 56 12.97 -2.69 -7.73
CA PRO A 56 12.99 -2.36 -9.16
C PRO A 56 12.34 -3.41 -10.07
N GLU A 57 12.34 -4.66 -9.64
CA GLU A 57 11.78 -5.80 -10.36
C GLU A 57 10.28 -5.98 -10.12
N ASP A 58 9.67 -5.25 -9.18
CA ASP A 58 8.24 -5.35 -8.91
C ASP A 58 7.42 -4.48 -9.89
N SER A 59 6.21 -4.92 -10.14
CA SER A 59 5.22 -4.22 -10.95
C SER A 59 4.13 -3.60 -10.08
N LEU A 60 3.65 -2.41 -10.46
CA LEU A 60 2.53 -1.73 -9.81
C LEU A 60 1.39 -1.54 -10.80
N THR A 61 0.16 -1.84 -10.38
CA THR A 61 -1.07 -1.45 -11.08
C THR A 61 -1.93 -0.58 -10.17
N ILE A 62 -2.51 0.52 -10.69
CA ILE A 62 -3.36 1.43 -9.91
C ILE A 62 -4.69 1.67 -10.62
N ALA A 63 -5.81 1.46 -9.93
CA ALA A 63 -7.14 1.58 -10.50
C ALA A 63 -7.62 3.05 -10.68
N HIS A 64 -7.36 3.93 -9.70
CA HIS A 64 -8.07 5.22 -9.60
C HIS A 64 -7.19 6.45 -9.33
N ALA A 65 -5.88 6.40 -9.60
CA ALA A 65 -5.00 7.52 -9.27
C ALA A 65 -4.36 8.18 -10.49
N ARG A 66 -5.11 9.12 -11.09
CA ARG A 66 -4.66 9.94 -12.24
C ARG A 66 -3.38 10.75 -12.02
N SER A 67 -2.91 10.94 -10.77
CA SER A 67 -1.80 11.87 -10.45
C SER A 67 -0.59 11.23 -9.74
N LEU A 68 -0.72 10.02 -9.19
CA LEU A 68 0.32 9.40 -8.35
C LEU A 68 1.56 8.94 -9.10
N THR A 69 1.42 8.62 -10.38
CA THR A 69 2.51 8.16 -11.24
C THR A 69 3.60 9.22 -11.42
N LYS A 70 3.25 10.52 -11.33
CA LYS A 70 4.21 11.62 -11.50
C LYS A 70 5.01 11.93 -10.22
N THR A 71 4.41 11.74 -9.05
CA THR A 71 4.99 12.14 -7.76
C THR A 71 5.86 11.05 -7.12
N LEU A 72 5.53 9.77 -7.34
CA LEU A 72 6.22 8.66 -6.69
C LEU A 72 7.35 8.04 -7.53
N TYR A 73 7.38 8.28 -8.84
CA TYR A 73 8.30 7.62 -9.75
C TYR A 73 9.37 8.54 -10.33
N THR A 74 10.61 8.32 -9.90
CA THR A 74 11.83 8.83 -10.56
C THR A 74 12.36 7.75 -11.51
N LYS A 75 12.96 8.15 -12.64
CA LYS A 75 13.37 7.39 -13.85
C LYS A 75 13.96 5.95 -13.74
N LYS A 76 14.15 5.34 -12.57
CA LYS A 76 14.89 4.07 -12.37
C LYS A 76 14.06 2.79 -12.28
N SER A 77 12.78 2.85 -11.97
CA SER A 77 11.88 1.68 -12.01
C SER A 77 11.33 1.53 -13.43
N ARG A 78 11.52 0.37 -14.07
CA ARG A 78 11.01 0.09 -15.43
C ARG A 78 9.52 -0.23 -15.33
N PRO A 79 8.61 0.67 -15.78
CA PRO A 79 7.20 0.45 -15.63
C PRO A 79 6.66 -0.12 -16.93
N GLU A 80 6.67 -1.44 -17.08
CA GLU A 80 5.96 -2.08 -18.19
C GLU A 80 4.42 -1.87 -18.09
N LEU A 81 3.94 -1.31 -16.96
CA LEU A 81 2.54 -1.23 -16.56
C LEU A 81 2.01 0.18 -16.31
N LEU A 82 2.82 1.24 -16.52
CA LEU A 82 2.27 2.60 -16.53
C LEU A 82 1.23 2.75 -17.66
N ASP A 83 1.39 2.03 -18.77
CA ASP A 83 0.50 2.06 -19.93
C ASP A 83 -0.89 1.44 -19.67
N LEU A 84 -1.07 0.68 -18.58
CA LEU A 84 -2.39 0.15 -18.19
C LEU A 84 -3.04 0.90 -17.01
N ALA A 85 -2.31 1.80 -16.35
CA ALA A 85 -2.99 2.80 -15.56
C ALA A 85 -3.73 3.74 -16.54
N PRO A 86 -4.98 4.15 -16.28
CA PRO A 86 -5.68 5.17 -17.06
C PRO A 86 -4.96 6.54 -17.02
N LEU A 87 -3.81 6.66 -17.69
CA LEU A 87 -3.05 7.90 -17.80
C LEU A 87 -3.69 8.86 -18.79
N GLU A 88 -4.59 8.37 -19.65
CA GLU A 88 -5.35 9.18 -20.59
C GLU A 88 -6.84 9.25 -20.23
N ARG A 89 -7.47 10.41 -20.48
CA ARG A 89 -8.92 10.69 -20.35
C ARG A 89 -9.85 9.70 -21.08
N LYS A 90 -9.31 8.76 -21.86
CA LYS A 90 -10.03 7.78 -22.70
C LYS A 90 -9.93 6.33 -22.21
N SER A 91 -9.11 6.04 -21.21
CA SER A 91 -9.03 4.68 -20.64
C SER A 91 -10.24 4.41 -19.73
N PRO A 92 -10.89 3.24 -19.83
CA PRO A 92 -12.08 2.94 -19.03
C PRO A 92 -11.75 2.91 -17.54
N GLU A 93 -12.60 3.51 -16.72
CA GLU A 93 -12.52 3.38 -15.26
C GLU A 93 -12.87 1.92 -14.90
N LEU A 94 -11.87 1.15 -14.47
CA LEU A 94 -12.05 -0.24 -14.09
C LEU A 94 -12.62 -0.34 -12.67
N SER A 95 -13.62 -1.19 -12.48
CA SER A 95 -14.02 -1.58 -11.13
C SER A 95 -12.85 -2.24 -10.39
N ALA A 96 -12.89 -2.22 -9.05
CA ALA A 96 -11.87 -2.90 -8.24
C ALA A 96 -11.69 -4.37 -8.65
N ALA A 97 -12.78 -5.08 -8.93
CA ALA A 97 -12.73 -6.47 -9.39
C ALA A 97 -12.04 -6.64 -10.75
N ALA A 98 -12.37 -5.78 -11.73
CA ALA A 98 -11.73 -5.82 -13.05
C ALA A 98 -10.23 -5.50 -12.94
N HIS A 99 -9.85 -4.52 -12.11
CA HIS A 99 -8.45 -4.17 -11.86
C HIS A 99 -7.66 -5.32 -11.22
N ILE A 100 -8.27 -6.01 -10.23
CA ILE A 100 -7.68 -7.19 -9.60
C ILE A 100 -7.48 -8.32 -10.64
N ALA A 101 -8.42 -8.50 -11.57
CA ALA A 101 -8.29 -9.48 -12.66
C ALA A 101 -7.11 -9.18 -13.59
N VAL A 102 -6.96 -7.92 -14.01
CA VAL A 102 -5.80 -7.50 -14.81
C VAL A 102 -4.50 -7.76 -14.05
N ALA A 103 -4.42 -7.36 -12.78
CA ALA A 103 -3.23 -7.57 -11.97
C ALA A 103 -2.89 -9.07 -11.76
N ALA A 104 -3.91 -9.92 -11.59
CA ALA A 104 -3.72 -11.37 -11.51
C ALA A 104 -3.19 -11.94 -12.83
N GLY A 105 -3.62 -11.43 -13.98
CA GLY A 105 -3.06 -11.80 -15.28
C GLY A 105 -1.56 -11.51 -15.40
N TYR A 106 -1.11 -10.34 -14.90
CA TYR A 106 0.33 -10.02 -14.85
C TYR A 106 1.10 -10.91 -13.88
N ALA A 107 0.52 -11.18 -12.71
CA ALA A 107 1.16 -12.06 -11.75
C ALA A 107 1.27 -13.50 -12.31
N LEU A 108 0.28 -13.94 -13.10
CA LEU A 108 0.31 -15.21 -13.82
C LEU A 108 1.40 -15.23 -14.90
N GLU A 109 1.50 -14.20 -15.74
CA GLU A 109 2.57 -14.09 -16.75
C GLU A 109 3.95 -14.21 -16.10
N ARG A 110 4.17 -13.49 -14.99
CA ARG A 110 5.42 -13.56 -14.24
C ARG A 110 5.71 -14.97 -13.71
N ALA A 111 4.70 -15.61 -13.13
CA ALA A 111 4.82 -16.97 -12.61
C ALA A 111 5.15 -17.98 -13.73
N LEU A 112 4.47 -17.88 -14.87
CA LEU A 112 4.68 -18.76 -16.05
C LEU A 112 6.07 -18.59 -16.66
N HIS A 113 6.62 -17.37 -16.64
CA HIS A 113 7.93 -17.06 -17.20
C HIS A 113 9.06 -17.04 -16.16
N HIS A 114 8.80 -17.44 -14.92
CA HIS A 114 9.78 -17.42 -13.82
C HIS A 114 10.47 -16.06 -13.65
N ARG A 115 9.74 -14.96 -13.87
CA ARG A 115 10.28 -13.60 -13.73
C ARG A 115 10.36 -13.23 -12.24
N PRO A 116 11.49 -12.67 -11.77
CA PRO A 116 11.62 -12.26 -10.38
C PRO A 116 10.72 -11.05 -10.07
N GLY A 117 10.25 -10.94 -8.82
CA GLY A 117 9.43 -9.83 -8.33
C GLY A 117 7.93 -10.14 -8.30
N LEU A 118 7.15 -9.20 -7.81
CA LEU A 118 5.69 -9.35 -7.61
C LEU A 118 4.89 -8.29 -8.36
N VAL A 119 3.56 -8.47 -8.37
CA VAL A 119 2.60 -7.43 -8.77
C VAL A 119 1.93 -6.88 -7.51
N LEU A 120 2.05 -5.57 -7.28
CA LEU A 120 1.23 -4.86 -6.30
C LEU A 120 0.07 -4.19 -7.03
N ALA A 121 -1.16 -4.56 -6.66
CA ALA A 121 -2.39 -4.06 -7.23
C ALA A 121 -3.06 -3.11 -6.25
N PHE A 122 -3.00 -1.82 -6.53
CA PHE A 122 -3.76 -0.81 -5.80
C PHE A 122 -5.15 -0.68 -6.40
N ALA A 123 -6.08 -1.49 -5.93
CA ALA A 123 -7.43 -1.61 -6.48
C ALA A 123 -8.34 -0.40 -6.17
N GLY A 124 -7.89 0.50 -5.28
CA GLY A 124 -8.65 1.68 -4.87
C GLY A 124 -9.70 1.33 -3.82
N GLU A 125 -10.82 2.07 -3.82
CA GLU A 125 -11.90 1.81 -2.87
C GLU A 125 -12.76 0.62 -3.30
N ALA A 126 -13.10 -0.26 -2.35
CA ALA A 126 -14.05 -1.35 -2.57
C ALA A 126 -15.12 -1.38 -1.48
N ASP A 127 -16.39 -1.49 -1.90
CA ASP A 127 -17.54 -1.69 -1.01
C ASP A 127 -17.79 -3.18 -0.68
N SER A 128 -17.25 -4.10 -1.49
CA SER A 128 -17.25 -5.56 -1.29
C SER A 128 -16.20 -6.21 -2.21
N LEU A 129 -15.88 -7.48 -1.94
CA LEU A 129 -14.96 -8.27 -2.78
C LEU A 129 -15.64 -9.37 -3.60
N MET A 130 -16.97 -9.39 -3.61
CA MET A 130 -17.76 -10.47 -4.22
C MET A 130 -17.42 -10.73 -5.69
N ASP A 131 -17.37 -9.68 -6.51
CA ASP A 131 -17.08 -9.80 -7.95
C ASP A 131 -15.62 -10.20 -8.23
N ALA A 132 -14.72 -10.03 -7.25
CA ALA A 132 -13.31 -10.41 -7.36
C ALA A 132 -13.04 -11.84 -6.86
N ARG A 133 -13.99 -12.54 -6.23
CA ARG A 133 -13.74 -13.83 -5.55
C ARG A 133 -13.18 -14.91 -6.46
N ALA A 134 -13.71 -15.03 -7.68
CA ALA A 134 -13.22 -16.00 -8.65
C ALA A 134 -11.74 -15.74 -8.99
N THR A 135 -11.39 -14.47 -9.24
CA THR A 135 -10.02 -14.03 -9.49
C THR A 135 -9.11 -14.27 -8.29
N LEU A 136 -9.53 -13.92 -7.08
CA LEU A 136 -8.75 -14.11 -5.86
C LEU A 136 -8.49 -15.59 -5.58
N THR A 137 -9.51 -16.45 -5.79
CA THR A 137 -9.39 -17.90 -5.66
C THR A 137 -8.45 -18.48 -6.71
N PHE A 138 -8.55 -18.02 -7.95
CA PHE A 138 -7.62 -18.39 -9.02
C PHE A 138 -6.18 -18.02 -8.65
N ALA A 139 -5.96 -16.79 -8.19
CA ALA A 139 -4.64 -16.32 -7.77
C ALA A 139 -4.08 -17.14 -6.60
N ALA A 140 -4.93 -17.50 -5.64
CA ALA A 140 -4.55 -18.34 -4.51
C ALA A 140 -4.14 -19.75 -4.94
N THR A 141 -4.97 -20.37 -5.79
CA THR A 141 -4.74 -21.74 -6.31
C THR A 141 -3.41 -21.85 -7.06
N HIS A 142 -3.07 -20.82 -7.83
CA HIS A 142 -1.83 -20.79 -8.62
C HIS A 142 -0.66 -20.14 -7.87
N LYS A 143 -0.82 -19.81 -6.58
CA LYS A 143 0.18 -19.14 -5.74
C LYS A 143 0.81 -17.92 -6.40
N LEU A 144 -0.01 -17.11 -7.07
CA LEU A 144 0.49 -15.98 -7.85
C LEU A 144 1.24 -14.96 -6.95
N PRO A 145 2.34 -14.36 -7.44
CA PRO A 145 3.09 -13.33 -6.72
C PRO A 145 2.34 -11.99 -6.77
N LEU A 146 1.20 -11.91 -6.09
CA LEU A 146 0.25 -10.79 -6.15
C LEU A 146 -0.06 -10.25 -4.75
N VAL A 147 0.09 -8.94 -4.57
CA VAL A 147 -0.37 -8.21 -3.38
C VAL A 147 -1.49 -7.27 -3.80
N VAL A 148 -2.70 -7.45 -3.27
CA VAL A 148 -3.84 -6.58 -3.56
C VAL A 148 -4.03 -5.63 -2.38
N VAL A 149 -4.02 -4.33 -2.63
CA VAL A 149 -4.29 -3.29 -1.64
C VAL A 149 -5.63 -2.65 -1.95
N VAL A 150 -6.52 -2.67 -0.96
CA VAL A 150 -7.86 -2.10 -1.02
C VAL A 150 -8.00 -1.04 0.06
N GLN A 151 -8.57 0.09 -0.31
CA GLN A 151 -9.00 1.12 0.62
C GLN A 151 -10.45 0.85 1.01
N HIS A 152 -10.69 0.68 2.30
CA HIS A 152 -12.03 0.44 2.79
C HIS A 152 -12.48 1.63 3.63
N ASN A 153 -13.18 2.56 2.99
CA ASN A 153 -13.63 3.80 3.63
C ASN A 153 -14.92 3.56 4.41
N LEU A 154 -14.76 3.33 5.70
CA LEU A 154 -15.85 2.94 6.58
C LEU A 154 -16.85 4.08 6.86
N ALA A 155 -16.52 5.33 6.51
CA ALA A 155 -17.48 6.45 6.53
C ALA A 155 -18.40 6.49 5.29
N ARG A 156 -18.06 5.74 4.24
CA ARG A 156 -18.84 5.62 2.99
C ARG A 156 -19.58 4.29 2.86
N LEU A 157 -19.49 3.43 3.88
CA LEU A 157 -20.09 2.10 3.87
C LEU A 157 -21.61 2.20 3.68
N LYS A 158 -22.12 1.50 2.66
CA LYS A 158 -23.57 1.39 2.40
C LYS A 158 -24.20 0.38 3.37
N THR A 159 -25.49 0.53 3.62
CA THR A 159 -26.25 -0.43 4.42
C THR A 159 -26.13 -1.82 3.80
N GLY A 160 -25.73 -2.81 4.60
CA GLY A 160 -25.54 -4.20 4.14
C GLY A 160 -24.16 -4.51 3.57
N SER A 161 -23.30 -3.51 3.32
CA SER A 161 -21.90 -3.75 2.99
C SER A 161 -21.13 -4.25 4.22
N PRO A 162 -20.20 -5.19 4.07
CA PRO A 162 -19.41 -5.73 5.16
C PRO A 162 -18.43 -4.70 5.69
N SER A 163 -18.26 -4.64 7.01
CA SER A 163 -17.29 -3.75 7.67
C SER A 163 -15.86 -4.32 7.74
N ASP A 164 -15.68 -5.55 7.23
CA ASP A 164 -14.42 -6.26 7.20
C ASP A 164 -14.30 -7.09 5.92
N LEU A 165 -13.54 -6.57 4.95
CA LEU A 165 -13.33 -7.24 3.66
C LEU A 165 -12.42 -8.46 3.80
N THR A 166 -11.51 -8.48 4.78
CA THR A 166 -10.66 -9.66 5.00
C THR A 166 -11.46 -10.85 5.49
N HIS A 167 -12.55 -10.61 6.23
CA HIS A 167 -13.46 -11.67 6.63
C HIS A 167 -14.21 -12.27 5.43
N GLU A 168 -14.56 -11.47 4.41
CA GLU A 168 -15.24 -11.98 3.20
C GLU A 168 -14.41 -12.97 2.39
N ILE A 169 -13.08 -12.87 2.47
CA ILE A 169 -12.16 -13.73 1.70
C ILE A 169 -11.71 -14.96 2.49
N LEU A 170 -12.22 -15.16 3.71
CA LEU A 170 -11.95 -16.37 4.47
C LEU A 170 -12.39 -17.59 3.67
N GLY A 171 -11.49 -18.56 3.54
CA GLY A 171 -11.72 -19.79 2.77
C GLY A 171 -11.37 -19.70 1.28
N LEU A 172 -10.97 -18.54 0.75
CA LEU A 172 -10.53 -18.43 -0.65
C LEU A 172 -9.07 -18.86 -0.88
N GLY A 173 -8.34 -19.22 0.18
CA GLY A 173 -6.97 -19.74 0.09
C GLY A 173 -5.86 -18.69 -0.03
N LEU A 174 -6.17 -17.39 0.05
CA LEU A 174 -5.21 -16.31 0.14
C LEU A 174 -5.10 -15.74 1.56
N ALA A 175 -4.00 -15.04 1.85
CA ALA A 175 -3.87 -14.31 3.11
C ALA A 175 -4.66 -12.99 3.08
N GLY A 176 -5.33 -12.66 4.18
CA GLY A 176 -5.98 -11.37 4.40
C GLY A 176 -5.31 -10.63 5.56
N MET A 177 -5.03 -9.34 5.38
CA MET A 177 -4.40 -8.48 6.39
C MET A 177 -5.15 -7.17 6.50
N THR A 178 -5.74 -6.89 7.66
CA THR A 178 -6.40 -5.61 7.94
C THR A 178 -5.43 -4.66 8.66
N VAL A 179 -5.41 -3.40 8.25
CA VAL A 179 -4.55 -2.37 8.84
C VAL A 179 -5.27 -1.02 8.93
N ASP A 180 -4.87 -0.18 9.88
CA ASP A 180 -5.25 1.23 9.88
C ASP A 180 -4.64 1.92 8.66
N GLY A 181 -5.50 2.34 7.73
CA GLY A 181 -5.10 3.00 6.50
C GLY A 181 -4.61 4.44 6.70
N SER A 182 -4.78 5.01 7.90
CA SER A 182 -4.22 6.31 8.27
C SER A 182 -2.80 6.22 8.85
N ASP A 183 -2.34 5.04 9.28
CA ASP A 183 -0.98 4.81 9.76
C ASP A 183 -0.07 4.26 8.65
N ALA A 184 0.67 5.17 8.00
CA ALA A 184 1.59 4.80 6.93
C ALA A 184 2.67 3.80 7.37
N MET A 185 3.11 3.83 8.63
CA MET A 185 4.11 2.87 9.15
C MET A 185 3.51 1.49 9.36
N ALA A 186 2.27 1.40 9.83
CA ALA A 186 1.55 0.14 9.94
C ALA A 186 1.30 -0.47 8.56
N VAL A 187 0.79 0.34 7.61
CA VAL A 187 0.61 -0.10 6.22
C VAL A 187 1.94 -0.58 5.64
N TYR A 188 3.05 0.14 5.85
CA TYR A 188 4.36 -0.28 5.37
C TYR A 188 4.80 -1.65 5.91
N ARG A 189 4.58 -1.93 7.19
CA ARG A 189 4.94 -3.23 7.78
C ARG A 189 4.10 -4.36 7.21
N VAL A 190 2.79 -4.16 7.08
CA VAL A 190 1.88 -5.14 6.49
C VAL A 190 2.21 -5.38 5.02
N ALA A 191 2.52 -4.33 4.27
CA ALA A 191 2.95 -4.43 2.89
C ALA A 191 4.28 -5.18 2.75
N GLN A 192 5.27 -4.93 3.61
CA GLN A 192 6.54 -5.67 3.63
C GLN A 192 6.31 -7.17 3.81
N GLU A 193 5.46 -7.57 4.76
CA GLU A 193 5.12 -8.97 4.99
C GLU A 193 4.40 -9.59 3.78
N ALA A 194 3.39 -8.91 3.23
CA ALA A 194 2.68 -9.36 2.03
C ALA A 194 3.61 -9.51 0.82
N MET A 195 4.53 -8.56 0.64
CA MET A 195 5.53 -8.60 -0.42
C MET A 195 6.54 -9.73 -0.22
N PHE A 196 6.98 -9.96 1.02
CA PHE A 196 7.84 -11.07 1.36
C PHE A 196 7.17 -12.41 1.01
N ARG A 197 5.92 -12.60 1.43
CA ARG A 197 5.11 -13.78 1.09
C ARG A 197 4.99 -14.00 -0.42
N ALA A 198 4.64 -12.96 -1.17
CA ALA A 198 4.46 -13.03 -2.62
C ALA A 198 5.76 -13.41 -3.35
N ARG A 199 6.93 -12.96 -2.87
CA ARG A 199 8.24 -13.30 -3.47
C ARG A 199 8.75 -14.71 -3.10
N HIS A 200 8.17 -15.34 -2.09
CA HIS A 200 8.59 -16.67 -1.61
C HIS A 200 7.51 -17.73 -1.85
N ASP A 201 6.74 -17.58 -2.93
CA ASP A 201 5.73 -18.54 -3.40
C ASP A 201 4.67 -18.91 -2.33
N ALA A 202 4.45 -18.04 -1.34
CA ALA A 202 3.42 -18.23 -0.31
C ALA A 202 2.02 -17.79 -0.77
N GLY A 203 1.89 -17.48 -2.07
CA GLY A 203 0.66 -17.05 -2.72
C GLY A 203 0.28 -15.60 -2.46
N PRO A 204 -0.90 -15.19 -2.97
CA PRO A 204 -1.33 -13.81 -2.93
C PRO A 204 -1.74 -13.37 -1.52
N THR A 205 -1.72 -12.05 -1.33
CA THR A 205 -2.17 -11.41 -0.08
C THR A 205 -3.07 -10.22 -0.38
N LEU A 206 -4.21 -10.14 0.29
CA LEU A 206 -5.08 -8.96 0.31
C LEU A 206 -4.78 -8.12 1.55
N ILE A 207 -4.50 -6.84 1.35
CA ILE A 207 -4.35 -5.83 2.39
C ILE A 207 -5.58 -4.92 2.37
N GLU A 208 -6.39 -5.01 3.42
CA GLU A 208 -7.50 -4.10 3.67
C GLU A 208 -7.01 -2.92 4.52
N CYS A 209 -6.91 -1.75 3.91
CA CYS A 209 -6.59 -0.52 4.61
C CYS A 209 -7.89 0.18 5.01
N LYS A 210 -8.27 0.09 6.28
CA LYS A 210 -9.46 0.76 6.81
C LYS A 210 -9.17 2.27 6.90
N THR A 211 -9.91 3.07 6.14
CA THR A 211 -9.73 4.53 6.06
C THR A 211 -10.99 5.27 6.49
N TYR A 212 -10.83 6.55 6.80
CA TYR A 212 -11.92 7.45 7.14
C TYR A 212 -11.71 8.84 6.54
N SER A 213 -12.79 9.45 6.08
CA SER A 213 -12.77 10.87 5.72
C SER A 213 -12.79 11.75 6.97
N LYS A 214 -11.95 12.79 6.99
CA LYS A 214 -11.84 13.74 8.11
C LYS A 214 -13.21 14.35 8.43
N GLY A 215 -13.63 14.29 9.70
CA GLY A 215 -14.88 14.89 10.20
C GLY A 215 -16.02 13.89 10.49
N LYS A 216 -15.89 12.62 10.11
CA LYS A 216 -16.85 11.56 10.45
C LYS A 216 -16.16 10.44 11.23
N VAL A 217 -15.79 10.72 12.48
CA VAL A 217 -15.44 9.65 13.43
C VAL A 217 -16.75 9.15 14.02
N LEU A 218 -17.16 7.93 13.65
CA LEU A 218 -18.35 7.35 14.26
C LEU A 218 -18.03 6.92 15.70
N PRO A 219 -18.88 7.24 16.71
CA PRO A 219 -18.61 6.94 18.12
C PRO A 219 -18.37 5.45 18.46
N ARG A 220 -18.75 4.53 17.55
CA ARG A 220 -18.65 3.08 17.73
C ARG A 220 -17.39 2.45 17.13
N MET A 221 -16.44 3.24 16.64
CA MET A 221 -15.25 2.71 16.01
C MET A 221 -14.16 2.31 17.00
N ARG A 222 -13.34 1.35 16.58
CA ARG A 222 -12.17 0.92 17.34
C ARG A 222 -11.12 2.05 17.38
N PRO A 223 -10.39 2.23 18.50
CA PRO A 223 -9.47 3.36 18.71
C PRO A 223 -8.37 3.53 17.67
N TRP A 224 -8.01 2.45 16.95
CA TRP A 224 -6.87 2.45 16.05
C TRP A 224 -7.15 2.99 14.65
N VAL A 225 -8.37 3.41 14.28
CA VAL A 225 -8.64 3.94 12.93
C VAL A 225 -8.85 5.46 12.91
N GLN A 226 -8.13 6.17 13.76
CA GLN A 226 -8.31 7.61 13.95
C GLN A 226 -7.09 8.40 13.51
N GLY A 227 -7.32 9.34 12.59
CA GLY A 227 -6.44 10.49 12.44
C GLY A 227 -6.15 10.91 11.01
N ASP A 228 -5.51 12.06 10.95
CA ASP A 228 -4.91 12.63 9.76
C ASP A 228 -3.51 12.02 9.60
N ALA A 229 -3.27 11.26 8.52
CA ALA A 229 -2.03 10.51 8.32
C ALA A 229 -0.75 11.34 8.50
N LEU A 230 -0.79 12.60 8.03
CA LEU A 230 0.35 13.50 8.14
C LEU A 230 0.59 13.93 9.59
N SER A 231 -0.49 14.28 10.32
CA SER A 231 -0.42 14.62 11.74
C SER A 231 0.09 13.43 12.56
N TYR A 232 -0.42 12.22 12.28
CA TYR A 232 0.02 11.01 12.95
C TYR A 232 1.52 10.76 12.74
N MET A 233 2.01 10.85 11.50
CA MET A 233 3.43 10.70 11.20
C MET A 233 4.29 11.81 11.87
N GLU A 234 3.82 13.06 11.93
CA GLU A 234 4.49 14.14 12.66
C GLU A 234 4.65 13.80 14.15
N GLU A 235 3.59 13.33 14.81
CA GLU A 235 3.65 12.88 16.21
C GLU A 235 4.66 11.75 16.40
N GLN A 236 4.62 10.72 15.53
CA GLN A 236 5.56 9.61 15.59
C GLN A 236 7.02 10.05 15.41
N LEU A 237 7.28 11.03 14.54
CA LEU A 237 8.61 11.63 14.35
C LEU A 237 9.05 12.45 15.56
N ARG A 238 8.15 13.23 16.16
CA ARG A 238 8.44 14.05 17.35
C ARG A 238 8.74 13.17 18.57
N ALA A 239 7.90 12.16 18.83
CA ALA A 239 8.08 11.23 19.94
C ALA A 239 9.43 10.49 19.91
N ARG A 240 10.04 10.36 18.74
CA ARG A 240 11.34 9.68 18.53
C ARG A 240 12.52 10.63 18.34
N ASN A 241 12.34 11.94 18.54
CA ASN A 241 13.36 12.96 18.25
C ASN A 241 13.88 12.92 16.79
N PHE A 242 13.05 12.45 15.86
CA PHE A 242 13.37 12.41 14.43
C PHE A 242 12.84 13.63 13.69
N TRP A 243 11.98 14.44 14.30
CA TRP A 243 11.43 15.64 13.69
C TRP A 243 12.51 16.68 13.31
N LYS A 244 12.32 17.36 12.18
CA LYS A 244 13.13 18.51 11.76
C LYS A 244 12.21 19.62 11.23
N ASN A 245 12.45 20.86 11.66
CA ASN A 245 11.59 22.00 11.31
C ASN A 245 11.54 22.32 9.81
N ASN A 246 12.55 21.91 9.04
CA ASN A 246 12.56 22.07 7.59
C ASN A 246 11.64 21.11 6.83
N LEU A 247 11.00 20.14 7.50
CA LEU A 247 10.08 19.19 6.86
C LEU A 247 8.72 19.81 6.50
N LYS A 248 8.34 20.94 7.11
CA LYS A 248 7.07 21.65 6.81
C LYS A 248 7.17 22.63 5.63
N LYS A 249 8.34 22.76 5.01
CA LYS A 249 8.59 23.68 3.90
C LYS A 249 8.20 23.09 2.56
#